data_AF-X1R5W3-F1
#
_entry.id   AF-X1R5W3-F1
#
_cell.length_a   1.000
_cell.length_b   1.000
_cell.length_c   1.000
_cell.angle_alpha   90.00
_cell.angle_beta   90.00
_cell.angle_gamma   90.00
#
_symmetry.space_group_name_H-M   'P 1'
#
loop_
_entity.id
_entity.type
_entity.pdbx_description
1 polymer ?
#
loop_
_entity_poly.entity_id
_entity_poly.type
_entity_poly.pdbx_seq_one_letter_code
_entity_poly.pdbx_strand_id
1 'polypeptide(L)' 'MTYRVLTRKLRKLDCEFVRQGPGSHEIWWNPMNKRFTTIPKSRGDIPKGTLVAIL' A
#
# COMPACT_ATOMS: atom_id res chain seq x y z
N MET A 1 5.99 10.30 3.08
CA MET A 1 4.58 9.99 3.42
C MET A 1 4.59 8.73 4.27
N THR A 2 3.99 8.75 5.45
CA THR A 2 4.01 7.58 6.34
C THR A 2 3.03 6.51 5.87
N TYR A 3 3.32 5.25 6.19
CA TYR A 3 2.45 4.09 5.92
C TYR A 3 1.00 4.30 6.39
N ARG A 4 0.81 4.94 7.57
CA ARG A 4 -0.51 5.31 8.11
C ARG A 4 -1.30 6.27 7.24
N VAL A 5 -0.63 7.18 6.52
CA VAL A 5 -1.30 8.12 5.62
C VAL A 5 -1.64 7.42 4.31
N LEU A 6 -0.74 6.59 3.79
CA LEU A 6 -0.95 5.83 2.56
C LEU A 6 -2.13 4.85 2.70
N THR A 7 -2.17 4.05 3.76
CA THR A 7 -3.28 3.11 4.01
C THR A 7 -4.63 3.79 4.22
N ARG A 8 -4.66 4.98 4.84
CA ARG A 8 -5.88 5.79 4.93
C ARG A 8 -6.36 6.26 3.56
N LYS A 9 -5.46 6.67 2.66
CA LYS A 9 -5.83 7.04 1.28
C LYS A 9 -6.33 5.83 0.49
N LEU A 10 -5.67 4.69 0.63
CA LEU A 10 -6.07 3.44 -0.03
C LEU A 10 -7.45 2.98 0.39
N ARG A 11 -7.74 2.99 1.69
CA ARG A 11 -9.10 2.70 2.19
C ARG A 11 -10.16 3.67 1.65
N LYS A 12 -9.79 4.94 1.40
CA LYS A 12 -10.70 5.92 0.75
C LYS A 12 -10.91 5.66 -0.75
N LEU A 13 -10.03 4.88 -1.37
CA LEU A 13 -10.12 4.48 -2.77
C LEU A 13 -10.72 3.06 -2.91
N ASP A 14 -11.39 2.58 -1.87
CA ASP A 14 -11.93 1.22 -1.77
C ASP A 14 -10.88 0.11 -1.96
N CYS A 15 -9.58 0.42 -1.77
CA CYS A 15 -8.56 -0.61 -1.78
C CYS A 15 -8.67 -1.47 -0.51
N GLU A 16 -8.64 -2.78 -0.70
CA GLU A 16 -8.82 -3.76 0.36
C GLU A 16 -7.49 -4.39 0.75
N PHE A 17 -7.27 -4.61 2.04
CA PHE A 17 -6.13 -5.40 2.49
C PHE A 17 -6.42 -6.88 2.24
N VAL A 18 -5.53 -7.56 1.53
CA VAL A 18 -5.70 -8.97 1.15
C VAL A 18 -4.93 -9.87 2.10
N ARG A 19 -3.61 -9.65 2.20
CA ARG A 19 -2.73 -10.47 3.03
C ARG A 19 -1.40 -9.80 3.29
N GLN A 20 -0.67 -10.30 4.28
CA GLN A 20 0.72 -9.90 4.49
C GLN A 20 1.63 -10.62 3.48
N GLY A 21 2.54 -9.88 2.85
CA GLY A 21 3.60 -10.43 2.00
C GLY A 21 4.84 -10.79 2.82
N PRO A 22 5.90 -11.28 2.16
CA PRO A 22 7.15 -11.62 2.83
C PRO A 22 7.75 -10.43 3.59
N GLY A 23 8.09 -10.66 4.86
CA GLY A 23 8.67 -9.65 5.75
C GLY A 23 7.63 -8.61 6.21
N SER A 24 8.01 -7.32 6.12
CA SER A 24 7.15 -6.21 6.53
C SER A 24 6.32 -5.66 5.38
N HIS A 25 5.98 -6.45 4.36
CA HIS A 25 5.14 -6.00 3.24
C HIS A 25 3.68 -6.43 3.41
N GLU A 26 2.76 -5.64 2.86
CA GLU A 26 1.34 -5.93 2.83
C GLU A 26 0.84 -5.88 1.39
N ILE A 27 -0.05 -6.81 1.03
CA ILE A 27 -0.66 -6.86 -0.30
C ILE A 27 -2.07 -6.32 -0.19
N TRP A 28 -2.35 -5.33 -1.03
CA TRP A 28 -3.61 -4.62 -1.12
C TRP A 28 -4.22 -4.83 -2.51
N TRP A 29 -5.52 -5.09 -2.57
CA TRP A 29 -6.28 -5.18 -3.81
C TRP A 29 -6.89 -3.82 -4.12
N ASN A 30 -6.72 -3.37 -5.36
CA ASN A 30 -7.36 -2.16 -5.85
C ASN A 30 -8.51 -2.55 -6.80
N PRO A 31 -9.78 -2.29 -6.42
CA PRO A 31 -10.93 -2.64 -7.26
C PRO A 31 -11.03 -1.75 -8.52
N MET A 32 -10.50 -0.53 -8.50
CA MET A 32 -10.58 0.42 -9.62
C MET A 32 -9.87 -0.09 -10.87
N ASN A 33 -8.72 -0.75 -10.70
CA ASN A 33 -7.93 -1.30 -11.79
C ASN A 33 -7.78 -2.82 -11.74
N LYS A 34 -8.44 -3.49 -10.77
CA LYS A 34 -8.36 -4.93 -10.52
C LYS A 34 -6.93 -5.44 -10.42
N ARG A 35 -6.06 -4.71 -9.71
CA ARG A 35 -4.65 -5.08 -9.51
C ARG A 35 -4.30 -5.19 -8.03
N PHE A 36 -3.32 -6.05 -7.75
CA PHE A 36 -2.69 -6.14 -6.45
C PHE A 36 -1.51 -5.17 -6.36
N THR A 37 -1.37 -4.54 -5.20
CA THR A 37 -0.32 -3.58 -4.89
C THR A 37 0.37 -4.00 -3.59
N THR A 38 1.69 -4.00 -3.59
CA THR A 38 2.49 -4.38 -2.41
C THR A 38 3.02 -3.14 -1.72
N ILE A 39 2.73 -3.01 -0.43
CA ILE A 39 3.02 -1.83 0.38
C ILE A 39 3.96 -2.21 1.52
N PRO A 40 5.13 -1.56 1.64
CA PRO A 40 5.98 -1.76 2.78
C PRO A 40 5.40 -1.09 4.03
N LYS A 41 5.29 -1.88 5.09
CA LYS A 41 4.99 -1.48 6.47
C LYS A 41 6.29 -1.21 7.20
N SER A 42 6.98 -0.13 6.81
CA SER A 42 8.14 0.37 7.56
C SER A 42 7.69 1.40 8.60
N ARG A 43 8.44 1.52 9.72
CA ARG A 43 8.18 2.52 10.78
C ARG A 43 8.55 3.96 10.37
N GLY A 44 9.10 4.16 9.17
CA GLY A 44 9.55 5.45 8.67
C GLY A 44 8.68 6.04 7.56
N ASP A 45 9.18 7.12 6.95
CA ASP A 45 8.61 7.64 5.73
C ASP A 45 8.81 6.66 4.57
N ILE A 46 7.77 6.46 3.78
CA ILE A 46 7.87 5.71 2.53
C ILE A 46 8.60 6.59 1.52
N PRO A 47 9.71 6.11 0.92
CA PRO A 47 10.43 6.85 -0.11
C PRO A 47 9.52 7.17 -1.30
N LYS A 48 9.69 8.34 -1.93
CA LYS A 48 8.90 8.72 -3.12
C LYS A 48 8.98 7.68 -4.23
N GLY A 49 10.14 7.07 -4.46
CA GLY A 49 10.29 6.02 -5.48
C GLY A 49 9.39 4.81 -5.22
N THR A 50 9.20 4.45 -3.95
CA THR A 50 8.29 3.37 -3.55
C THR A 50 6.83 3.75 -3.74
N LEU A 51 6.47 5.03 -3.54
CA LEU A 51 5.12 5.52 -3.82
C LEU A 51 4.78 5.47 -5.31
N VAL A 52 5.75 5.78 -6.18
CA VAL A 52 5.57 5.71 -7.65
C VAL A 52 5.43 4.27 -8.14
N ALA A 53 6.03 3.29 -7.46
CA ALA A 53 5.84 1.89 -7.80
C ALA A 53 4.48 1.32 -7.35
N ILE A 54 3.75 2.04 -6.47
CA ILE A 54 2.50 1.63 -5.83
C ILE A 54 1.28 2.34 -6.44
N LEU A 55 1.43 3.60 -6.86
CA LEU A 55 0.39 4.45 -7.49
C LEU A 55 0.47 4.36 -9.02
#